data_AF-A0A2T2VI97-F1
#
_entry.id   AF-A0A2T2VI97-F1
#
_cell.length_a   1.000
_cell.length_b   1.000
_cell.length_c   1.000
_cell.angle_alpha   90.00
_cell.angle_beta   90.00
_cell.angle_gamma   90.00
#
_symmetry.space_group_name_H-M   'P 1'
#
loop_
_entity.id
_entity.type
_entity.pdbx_description
1 polymer ?
#
loop_
_entity_poly.entity_id
_entity_poly.type
_entity_poly.pdbx_seq_one_letter_code
_entity_poly.pdbx_strand_id
1 'polypeptide(L)'
;MNLLPLFTIAFSLLALTGTTTLVKDSIDTMNRENKKKEDRVTISNDYEAERYSYDSLTIPAFFKQLTQNHLDDYMALDSSNYRQVCREYNLKAGDKRNRKRFFTISILHDLFTANQAINCSKGPVLNIPYMWHWQTPNKRKDITHLAHDQALKDIEAPPGLSRYASYAKVDRTPFLFLSDLFAKTPNYYFPECDTFSTFGWCSEREMAFTSLSEILNGKCNGKVAVGANHSWTELIVPMRSQKGKDVKLKVRVDNTYNTIDWKKADNWSKERWQDAHNETRLERWYNKKAHSEKERARIRDHIASNQAMQRIERKLVTYLNEQFKDKR
;
A
#
# COMPACT_ATOMS: atom_id res chain seq x y z
N MET A 1 2.16 21.87 -73.79
CA MET A 1 0.72 21.59 -73.57
C MET A 1 0.44 21.60 -72.06
N ASN A 2 0.00 22.74 -71.54
CA ASN A 2 -1.17 22.86 -70.68
C ASN A 2 -1.45 24.36 -70.49
N LEU A 3 -2.74 24.67 -70.60
CA LEU A 3 -3.33 25.97 -70.84
C LEU A 3 -3.50 26.79 -69.53
N LEU A 4 -3.44 28.11 -69.70
CA LEU A 4 -4.00 29.26 -68.94
C LEU A 4 -5.32 29.02 -68.15
N PRO A 5 -5.93 30.01 -67.43
CA PRO A 5 -5.42 31.20 -66.69
C PRO A 5 -6.16 31.51 -65.34
N LEU A 6 -5.67 32.57 -64.66
CA LEU A 6 -6.36 33.60 -63.82
C LEU A 6 -7.79 33.37 -63.31
N PHE A 7 -8.00 33.59 -62.00
CA PHE A 7 -9.10 34.45 -61.52
C PHE A 7 -8.72 35.22 -60.24
N THR A 8 -8.79 36.53 -60.35
CA THR A 8 -8.73 37.52 -59.27
C THR A 8 -10.11 37.63 -58.64
N ILE A 9 -10.22 37.50 -57.32
CA ILE A 9 -11.36 38.05 -56.56
C ILE A 9 -10.80 38.76 -55.33
N ALA A 10 -10.87 40.09 -55.36
CA ALA A 10 -10.76 40.93 -54.20
C ALA A 10 -12.08 40.85 -53.41
N PHE A 11 -12.02 40.58 -52.11
CA PHE A 11 -13.10 40.89 -51.19
C PHE A 11 -12.57 41.71 -50.02
N SER A 12 -13.02 42.95 -50.05
CA SER A 12 -13.13 44.01 -49.06
C SER A 12 -13.06 43.61 -47.58
N LEU A 13 -12.21 44.34 -46.85
CA LEU A 13 -12.24 44.56 -45.41
C LEU A 13 -13.65 44.96 -44.93
N LEU A 14 -14.19 44.23 -43.96
CA LEU A 14 -15.11 44.75 -42.94
C LEU A 14 -15.30 43.70 -41.85
N ALA A 15 -14.60 43.84 -40.71
CA ALA A 15 -14.99 43.17 -39.46
C ALA A 15 -14.35 43.82 -38.23
N LEU A 16 -15.17 44.61 -37.54
CA LEU A 16 -15.25 44.80 -36.08
C LEU A 16 -13.96 44.70 -35.26
N THR A 17 -13.31 45.85 -35.07
CA THR A 17 -12.48 46.09 -33.88
C THR A 17 -13.38 46.42 -32.69
N GLY A 18 -13.54 45.47 -31.77
CA GLY A 18 -14.10 45.76 -30.45
C GLY A 18 -14.82 44.57 -29.82
N THR A 19 -14.07 43.64 -29.23
CA THR A 19 -14.55 42.73 -28.14
C THR A 19 -13.47 41.78 -27.61
N THR A 20 -12.18 41.99 -27.88
CA THR A 20 -11.11 41.10 -27.38
C THR A 20 -10.56 41.48 -26.00
N THR A 21 -10.94 42.64 -25.44
CA THR A 21 -10.42 43.09 -24.13
C THR A 21 -11.25 42.61 -22.94
N LEU A 22 -12.55 42.33 -23.10
CA LEU A 22 -13.43 41.96 -21.97
C LEU A 22 -13.45 40.46 -21.63
N VAL A 23 -13.00 39.58 -22.54
CA VAL A 23 -12.94 38.12 -22.29
C VAL A 23 -11.65 37.73 -21.57
N LYS A 24 -10.56 38.48 -21.78
CA LYS A 24 -9.26 38.20 -21.15
C LYS A 24 -9.26 38.55 -19.66
N ASP A 25 -9.87 39.67 -19.29
CA ASP A 25 -9.97 40.09 -17.88
C ASP A 25 -10.90 39.18 -17.06
N SER A 26 -11.94 38.60 -17.67
CA SER A 26 -12.85 37.67 -16.97
C SER A 26 -12.20 36.28 -16.75
N ILE A 27 -11.41 35.79 -17.71
CA ILE A 27 -10.64 34.55 -17.57
C ILE A 27 -9.47 34.73 -16.60
N ASP A 28 -8.79 35.88 -16.62
CA ASP A 28 -7.70 36.17 -15.68
C ASP A 28 -8.21 36.43 -14.24
N THR A 29 -9.45 36.91 -14.08
CA THR A 29 -10.09 37.05 -12.76
C THR A 29 -10.58 35.69 -12.23
N MET A 30 -11.17 34.83 -13.08
CA MET A 30 -11.52 33.44 -12.70
C MET A 30 -10.29 32.58 -12.39
N ASN A 31 -9.16 32.80 -13.09
CA ASN A 31 -7.89 32.12 -12.80
C ASN A 31 -7.16 32.70 -11.57
N ARG A 32 -7.40 33.98 -11.21
CA ARG A 32 -6.89 34.58 -9.97
C ARG A 32 -7.70 34.18 -8.73
N GLU A 33 -9.00 33.93 -8.87
CA GLU A 33 -9.82 33.44 -7.75
C GLU A 33 -9.63 31.94 -7.48
N ASN A 34 -9.38 31.10 -8.49
CA ASN A 34 -9.02 29.69 -8.29
C ASN A 34 -7.58 29.46 -7.83
N LYS A 35 -6.76 30.52 -7.73
CA LYS A 35 -5.40 30.46 -7.16
C LYS A 35 -5.34 30.80 -5.67
N LYS A 36 -6.47 31.09 -5.02
CA LYS A 36 -6.54 31.34 -3.57
C LYS A 36 -6.82 30.04 -2.82
N LYS A 37 -5.84 29.67 -1.98
CA LYS A 37 -5.77 28.50 -1.09
C LYS A 37 -5.61 27.16 -1.78
N GLU A 38 -4.49 26.98 -2.48
CA GLU A 38 -3.71 25.81 -2.11
C GLU A 38 -3.36 26.00 -0.63
N ASP A 39 -4.05 25.27 0.26
CA ASP A 39 -3.62 25.12 1.65
C ASP A 39 -2.23 24.50 1.60
N ARG A 40 -1.20 25.36 1.48
CA ARG A 40 0.14 25.08 1.96
C ARG A 40 -0.07 24.83 3.44
N VAL A 41 -0.26 23.55 3.76
CA VAL A 41 -0.04 23.04 5.10
C VAL A 41 1.46 23.26 5.30
N THR A 42 1.82 24.44 5.79
CA THR A 42 3.15 24.69 6.29
C THR A 42 3.26 23.77 7.50
N ILE A 43 3.96 22.65 7.33
CA ILE A 43 4.33 21.82 8.46
C ILE A 43 5.15 22.72 9.35
N SER A 44 4.67 22.96 10.58
CA SER A 44 5.42 23.71 11.57
C SER A 44 6.82 23.11 11.69
N ASN A 45 7.84 23.96 11.87
CA ASN A 45 9.20 23.51 12.15
C ASN A 45 9.30 22.63 13.42
N ASP A 46 8.21 22.45 14.16
CA ASP A 46 8.13 21.65 15.39
C ASP A 46 7.15 20.46 15.29
N TYR A 47 6.76 20.01 14.08
CA TYR A 47 5.93 18.81 13.99
C TYR A 47 6.67 17.57 14.48
N GLU A 48 6.10 16.90 15.48
CA GLU A 48 6.55 15.61 16.02
C GLU A 48 5.33 14.68 16.11
N ALA A 49 5.44 13.50 15.52
CA ALA A 49 4.41 12.47 15.59
C ALA A 49 4.27 11.97 17.03
N GLU A 50 3.03 11.97 17.54
CA GLU A 50 2.74 11.49 18.87
C GLU A 50 2.96 9.98 18.97
N ARG A 51 3.45 9.53 20.13
CA ARG A 51 3.60 8.11 20.43
C ARG A 51 2.46 7.62 21.32
N TYR A 52 1.80 6.56 20.88
CA TYR A 52 0.65 5.99 21.57
C TYR A 52 1.00 4.71 22.33
N SER A 53 0.21 4.43 23.36
CA SER A 53 0.19 3.14 24.05
C SER A 53 -1.07 2.35 23.66
N TYR A 54 -0.96 1.04 23.66
CA TYR A 54 -2.04 0.13 23.30
C TYR A 54 -2.28 -0.85 24.44
N ASP A 55 -3.55 -1.08 24.75
CA ASP A 55 -3.97 -2.19 25.61
C ASP A 55 -3.75 -3.52 24.88
N SER A 56 -4.08 -4.64 25.54
CA SER A 56 -4.09 -5.95 24.92
C SER A 56 -5.10 -6.00 23.78
N LEU A 57 -4.62 -5.88 22.54
CA LEU A 57 -5.42 -5.88 21.32
C LEU A 57 -5.14 -7.14 20.48
N THR A 58 -6.09 -7.55 19.66
CA THR A 58 -5.83 -8.52 18.59
C THR A 58 -5.06 -7.85 17.45
N ILE A 59 -4.42 -8.61 16.56
CA ILE A 59 -3.67 -8.07 15.41
C ILE A 59 -4.51 -7.04 14.61
N PRO A 60 -5.76 -7.33 14.20
CA PRO A 60 -6.55 -6.34 13.47
C PRO A 60 -6.95 -5.13 14.32
N ALA A 61 -7.26 -5.33 15.60
CA ALA A 61 -7.63 -4.23 16.48
C ALA A 61 -6.45 -3.26 16.68
N PHE A 62 -5.24 -3.79 16.83
CA PHE A 62 -4.01 -2.99 16.88
C PHE A 62 -3.80 -2.19 15.59
N PHE A 63 -3.79 -2.82 14.42
CA PHE A 63 -3.60 -2.06 13.17
C PHE A 63 -4.72 -1.06 12.90
N LYS A 64 -5.95 -1.36 13.31
CA LYS A 64 -7.07 -0.42 13.22
C LYS A 64 -6.83 0.81 14.09
N GLN A 65 -6.30 0.64 15.30
CA GLN A 65 -6.00 1.75 16.20
C GLN A 65 -4.75 2.52 15.72
N LEU A 66 -3.68 1.82 15.36
CA LEU A 66 -2.45 2.40 14.80
C LEU A 66 -2.76 3.30 13.60
N THR A 67 -3.52 2.79 12.63
CA THR A 67 -3.89 3.55 11.43
C THR A 67 -4.84 4.72 11.73
N GLN A 68 -5.65 4.62 12.78
CA GLN A 68 -6.54 5.69 13.20
C GLN A 68 -5.78 6.82 13.93
N ASN A 69 -4.79 6.47 14.74
CA ASN A 69 -3.96 7.41 15.48
C ASN A 69 -3.06 8.23 14.55
N HIS A 70 -2.44 7.59 13.56
CA HIS A 70 -1.48 8.25 12.65
C HIS A 70 -2.09 8.77 11.34
N LEU A 71 -3.41 8.89 11.29
CA LEU A 71 -4.12 9.33 10.09
C LEU A 71 -3.86 10.82 9.82
N ASP A 72 -3.73 11.64 10.87
CA ASP A 72 -3.34 13.05 10.80
C ASP A 72 -1.87 13.22 10.43
N ASP A 73 -0.96 12.40 10.97
CA ASP A 73 0.46 12.40 10.59
C ASP A 73 0.64 12.14 9.08
N TYR A 74 0.00 11.09 8.56
CA TYR A 74 0.09 10.76 7.13
C TYR A 74 -0.59 11.82 6.24
N MET A 75 -1.63 12.48 6.73
CA MET A 75 -2.22 13.61 5.98
C MET A 75 -1.26 14.80 5.95
N ALA A 76 -0.56 15.11 7.04
CA ALA A 76 0.44 16.17 7.05
C ALA A 76 1.60 15.84 6.08
N LEU A 77 2.07 14.58 6.07
CA LEU A 77 3.13 14.14 5.16
C LEU A 77 2.70 14.14 3.69
N ASP A 78 1.58 13.50 3.35
CA ASP A 78 1.26 13.15 1.96
C ASP A 78 -0.08 13.74 1.47
N SER A 79 -0.45 14.91 2.00
CA SER A 79 -1.67 15.62 1.55
C SER A 79 -1.64 16.00 0.07
N SER A 80 -0.46 16.22 -0.54
CA SER A 80 -0.35 16.59 -1.95
C SER A 80 -0.79 15.45 -2.87
N ASN A 81 -0.27 14.24 -2.65
CA ASN A 81 -0.63 13.04 -3.38
C ASN A 81 -2.10 12.67 -3.16
N TYR A 82 -2.59 12.70 -1.91
CA TYR A 82 -4.01 12.48 -1.62
C TYR A 82 -4.92 13.47 -2.37
N ARG A 83 -4.55 14.77 -2.39
CA ARG A 83 -5.30 15.80 -3.11
C ARG A 83 -5.22 15.61 -4.63
N GLN A 84 -4.08 15.16 -5.15
CA GLN A 84 -3.93 14.82 -6.56
C GLN A 84 -4.87 13.68 -6.95
N VAL A 85 -4.86 12.56 -6.22
CA VAL A 85 -5.79 11.44 -6.44
C VAL A 85 -7.25 11.91 -6.32
N CYS A 86 -7.56 12.77 -5.36
CA CYS A 86 -8.91 13.31 -5.25
C CYS A 86 -9.32 14.16 -6.47
N ARG A 87 -8.43 15.00 -7.01
CA ARG A 87 -8.70 15.80 -8.21
C ARG A 87 -8.88 14.92 -9.44
N GLU A 88 -7.93 14.01 -9.67
CA GLU A 88 -7.91 13.12 -10.84
C GLU A 88 -9.19 12.28 -10.94
N TYR A 89 -9.67 11.76 -9.81
CA TYR A 89 -10.84 10.88 -9.75
C TYR A 89 -12.13 11.57 -9.29
N ASN A 90 -12.16 12.91 -9.25
CA ASN A 90 -13.31 13.71 -8.82
C ASN A 90 -13.91 13.27 -7.46
N LEU A 91 -13.02 12.99 -6.50
CA LEU A 91 -13.36 12.56 -5.14
C LEU A 91 -13.58 13.77 -4.22
N LYS A 92 -14.46 13.60 -3.24
CA LYS A 92 -14.64 14.56 -2.15
C LYS A 92 -13.48 14.44 -1.17
N ALA A 93 -12.51 15.36 -1.27
CA ALA A 93 -11.31 15.38 -0.43
C ALA A 93 -11.61 15.51 1.09
N GLY A 94 -12.72 16.17 1.45
CA GLY A 94 -13.17 16.28 2.83
C GLY A 94 -13.95 15.06 3.36
N ASP A 95 -14.18 14.02 2.55
CA ASP A 95 -14.88 12.82 3.03
C ASP A 95 -13.94 11.98 3.91
N LYS A 96 -14.28 11.86 5.20
CA LYS A 96 -13.49 11.12 6.19
C LYS A 96 -13.22 9.66 5.79
N ARG A 97 -14.11 9.03 5.00
CA ARG A 97 -13.94 7.64 4.55
C ARG A 97 -12.90 7.55 3.43
N ASN A 98 -12.87 8.52 2.51
CA ASN A 98 -11.84 8.60 1.48
C ASN A 98 -10.47 8.72 2.12
N ARG A 99 -10.35 9.69 3.02
CA ARG A 99 -9.13 9.95 3.77
C ARG A 99 -8.67 8.70 4.51
N LYS A 100 -9.57 8.07 5.28
CA LYS A 100 -9.27 6.85 6.03
C LYS A 100 -8.79 5.71 5.13
N ARG A 101 -9.48 5.42 4.04
CA ARG A 101 -9.11 4.32 3.13
C ARG A 101 -7.76 4.55 2.48
N PHE A 102 -7.54 5.76 1.97
CA PHE A 102 -6.27 6.14 1.34
C PHE A 102 -5.10 5.94 2.30
N PHE A 103 -5.15 6.61 3.46
CA PHE A 103 -4.03 6.57 4.39
C PHE A 103 -3.90 5.24 5.15
N THR A 104 -4.97 4.47 5.34
CA THR A 104 -4.85 3.09 5.86
C THR A 104 -4.00 2.24 4.92
N ILE A 105 -4.23 2.34 3.60
CA ILE A 105 -3.44 1.60 2.60
C ILE A 105 -1.98 2.09 2.62
N SER A 106 -1.75 3.41 2.65
CA SER A 106 -0.39 3.96 2.72
C SER A 106 0.37 3.54 3.98
N ILE A 107 -0.27 3.60 5.16
CA ILE A 107 0.35 3.20 6.43
C ILE A 107 0.72 1.71 6.38
N LEU A 108 -0.20 0.84 5.96
CA LEU A 108 0.08 -0.59 5.86
C LEU A 108 1.20 -0.87 4.85
N HIS A 109 1.25 -0.11 3.75
CA HIS A 109 2.29 -0.24 2.74
C HIS A 109 3.66 0.07 3.33
N ASP A 110 3.85 1.24 3.95
CA ASP A 110 5.13 1.62 4.56
C ASP A 110 5.60 0.63 5.62
N LEU A 111 4.65 0.04 6.37
CA LEU A 111 4.93 -1.00 7.36
C LEU A 111 5.42 -2.32 6.72
N PHE A 112 4.87 -2.71 5.57
CA PHE A 112 5.07 -4.04 4.97
C PHE A 112 6.04 -4.05 3.78
N THR A 113 6.39 -2.87 3.28
CA THR A 113 7.19 -2.72 2.07
C THR A 113 8.64 -3.19 2.23
N ALA A 114 9.26 -3.44 1.10
CA ALA A 114 10.69 -3.56 0.86
C ALA A 114 11.01 -2.72 -0.38
N ASN A 115 12.28 -2.42 -0.59
CA ASN A 115 12.68 -1.51 -1.68
C ASN A 115 12.99 -2.23 -3.00
N GLN A 116 13.20 -3.54 -2.95
CA GLN A 116 13.59 -4.37 -4.10
C GLN A 116 13.48 -5.86 -3.80
N ALA A 117 13.41 -6.68 -4.86
CA ALA A 117 13.37 -8.14 -4.81
C ALA A 117 14.76 -8.80 -4.58
N ILE A 118 15.54 -8.28 -3.63
CA ILE A 118 16.87 -8.80 -3.27
C ILE A 118 16.84 -9.24 -1.80
N ASN A 119 17.56 -10.32 -1.46
CA ASN A 119 17.61 -10.76 -0.06
C ASN A 119 18.05 -9.62 0.85
N CYS A 120 17.50 -9.58 2.06
CA CYS A 120 17.82 -8.56 3.07
C CYS A 120 17.36 -7.14 2.71
N SER A 121 16.71 -6.94 1.56
CA SER A 121 16.01 -5.70 1.24
C SER A 121 14.89 -5.45 2.26
N LYS A 122 14.88 -4.27 2.86
CA LYS A 122 13.97 -3.88 3.94
C LYS A 122 13.25 -2.60 3.54
N GLY A 123 12.02 -2.44 4.02
CA GLY A 123 11.32 -1.16 3.99
C GLY A 123 11.75 -0.26 5.15
N PRO A 124 11.25 0.98 5.18
CA PRO A 124 11.74 2.00 6.12
C PRO A 124 11.29 1.77 7.57
N VAL A 125 10.17 1.07 7.81
CA VAL A 125 9.58 0.99 9.16
C VAL A 125 9.94 -0.30 9.90
N LEU A 126 9.39 -1.44 9.47
CA LEU A 126 9.42 -2.68 10.27
C LEU A 126 10.66 -3.55 10.05
N ASN A 127 11.57 -3.17 9.15
CA ASN A 127 12.76 -3.96 8.82
C ASN A 127 12.44 -5.42 8.44
N ILE A 128 11.28 -5.69 7.86
CA ILE A 128 10.93 -7.04 7.37
C ILE A 128 11.82 -7.30 6.16
N PRO A 129 12.75 -8.28 6.19
CA PRO A 129 13.64 -8.53 5.06
C PRO A 129 12.94 -9.32 3.96
N TYR A 130 13.19 -8.94 2.72
CA TYR A 130 12.86 -9.74 1.56
C TYR A 130 13.77 -10.95 1.55
N MET A 131 13.23 -12.16 1.43
CA MET A 131 14.04 -13.39 1.39
C MET A 131 13.53 -14.31 0.29
N TRP A 132 14.22 -14.33 -0.85
CA TRP A 132 13.80 -15.13 -2.00
C TRP A 132 14.15 -16.60 -1.79
N HIS A 133 13.19 -17.50 -2.01
CA HIS A 133 13.42 -18.93 -1.74
C HIS A 133 13.68 -19.82 -2.96
N TRP A 134 13.54 -19.28 -4.19
CA TRP A 134 13.81 -19.99 -5.45
C TRP A 134 15.19 -19.72 -6.05
N GLN A 135 16.03 -18.96 -5.34
CA GLN A 135 17.44 -18.82 -5.69
C GLN A 135 18.25 -20.03 -5.25
N THR A 136 19.38 -20.25 -5.91
CA THR A 136 20.39 -21.24 -5.55
C THR A 136 21.71 -20.52 -5.26
N PRO A 137 22.24 -20.57 -4.02
CA PRO A 137 21.67 -21.22 -2.84
C PRO A 137 20.46 -20.45 -2.26
N ASN A 138 19.50 -21.17 -1.67
CA ASN A 138 18.36 -20.59 -0.98
C ASN A 138 18.78 -20.10 0.41
N LYS A 139 19.02 -18.79 0.55
CA LYS A 139 19.47 -18.16 1.81
C LYS A 139 18.51 -18.35 2.99
N ARG A 140 17.23 -18.66 2.79
CA ARG A 140 16.31 -18.96 3.91
C ARG A 140 16.77 -20.13 4.76
N LYS A 141 17.51 -21.07 4.15
CA LYS A 141 18.02 -22.25 4.83
C LYS A 141 18.94 -21.90 6.01
N ASP A 142 19.63 -20.78 5.92
CA ASP A 142 20.66 -20.36 6.89
C ASP A 142 20.17 -19.24 7.81
N ILE A 143 18.89 -18.84 7.73
CA ILE A 143 18.26 -18.00 8.75
C ILE A 143 18.26 -18.79 10.07
N THR A 144 18.69 -18.17 11.16
CA THR A 144 18.63 -18.77 12.51
C THR A 144 17.28 -18.45 13.14
N HIS A 145 16.59 -19.45 13.66
CA HIS A 145 15.43 -19.27 14.53
C HIS A 145 15.89 -19.13 15.98
N LEU A 146 15.75 -17.93 16.53
CA LEU A 146 16.35 -17.55 17.81
C LEU A 146 15.83 -18.38 18.99
N ALA A 147 14.56 -18.80 18.96
CA ALA A 147 14.01 -19.62 20.05
C ALA A 147 14.51 -21.07 20.08
N HIS A 148 15.05 -21.56 18.95
CA HIS A 148 15.60 -22.92 18.85
C HIS A 148 17.13 -22.93 18.72
N ASP A 149 17.75 -21.76 18.50
CA ASP A 149 19.17 -21.62 18.17
C ASP A 149 19.61 -22.54 17.02
N GLN A 150 18.75 -22.64 16.00
CA GLN A 150 18.92 -23.56 14.88
C GLN A 150 18.62 -22.86 13.56
N ALA A 151 19.31 -23.27 12.50
CA ALA A 151 19.01 -22.80 11.15
C ALA A 151 17.66 -23.36 10.69
N LEU A 152 16.90 -22.59 9.90
CA LEU A 152 15.56 -23.00 9.45
C LEU A 152 15.54 -24.28 8.61
N LYS A 153 16.68 -24.67 8.01
CA LYS A 153 16.80 -25.93 7.29
C LYS A 153 16.77 -27.16 8.21
N ASP A 154 17.15 -26.98 9.47
CA ASP A 154 17.28 -28.04 10.48
C ASP A 154 16.05 -28.10 11.41
N ILE A 155 15.09 -27.20 11.21
CA ILE A 155 13.82 -27.15 11.94
C ILE A 155 12.73 -27.79 11.08
N GLU A 156 11.97 -28.72 11.67
CA GLU A 156 10.82 -29.34 11.00
C GLU A 156 9.75 -28.30 10.63
N ALA A 157 8.99 -28.57 9.57
CA ALA A 157 7.87 -27.71 9.22
C ALA A 157 6.80 -27.72 10.34
N PRO A 158 6.18 -26.57 10.66
CA PRO A 158 5.22 -26.49 11.74
C PRO A 158 3.95 -27.33 11.46
N PRO A 159 3.16 -27.67 12.49
CA PRO A 159 1.96 -28.47 12.34
C PRO A 159 1.01 -27.95 11.24
N GLY A 160 0.57 -28.86 10.37
CA GLY A 160 -0.28 -28.54 9.21
C GLY A 160 0.49 -28.11 7.95
N LEU A 161 1.82 -28.03 8.01
CA LEU A 161 2.73 -27.75 6.88
C LEU A 161 3.78 -28.86 6.69
N SER A 162 3.55 -30.06 7.22
CA SER A 162 4.48 -31.21 7.17
C SER A 162 4.87 -31.68 5.76
N ARG A 163 4.18 -31.22 4.71
CA ARG A 163 4.58 -31.46 3.31
C ARG A 163 5.88 -30.77 2.92
N TYR A 164 6.32 -29.77 3.69
CA TYR A 164 7.59 -29.07 3.45
C TYR A 164 8.70 -29.79 4.22
N ALA A 165 9.85 -30.00 3.57
CA ALA A 165 10.97 -30.72 4.15
C ALA A 165 11.59 -30.04 5.38
N SER A 166 11.44 -28.72 5.50
CA SER A 166 11.89 -27.94 6.65
C SER A 166 11.19 -26.60 6.72
N TYR A 167 11.34 -25.91 7.84
CA TYR A 167 10.74 -24.61 8.07
C TYR A 167 11.23 -23.55 7.06
N ALA A 168 12.48 -23.67 6.57
CA ALA A 168 13.04 -22.82 5.53
C ALA A 168 12.27 -22.85 4.20
N LYS A 169 11.53 -23.93 3.93
CA LYS A 169 10.76 -24.15 2.70
C LYS A 169 9.30 -23.75 2.79
N VAL A 170 8.84 -23.41 3.99
CA VAL A 170 7.45 -23.05 4.22
C VAL A 170 7.16 -21.69 3.59
N ASP A 171 6.15 -21.65 2.72
CA ASP A 171 5.53 -20.40 2.32
C ASP A 171 4.80 -19.81 3.52
N ARG A 172 5.14 -18.58 3.89
CA ARG A 172 4.54 -17.89 5.03
C ARG A 172 3.10 -17.49 4.71
N THR A 173 2.15 -18.22 5.28
CA THR A 173 0.72 -17.88 5.17
C THR A 173 0.41 -16.56 5.86
N PRO A 174 -0.73 -15.90 5.58
CA PRO A 174 -1.09 -14.64 6.23
C PRO A 174 -0.99 -14.69 7.75
N PHE A 175 -1.49 -15.76 8.38
CA PHE A 175 -1.40 -15.89 9.83
C PHE A 175 0.05 -16.02 10.28
N LEU A 176 0.84 -16.92 9.70
CA LEU A 176 2.24 -17.12 10.11
C LEU A 176 3.07 -15.83 9.96
N PHE A 177 2.90 -15.12 8.84
CA PHE A 177 3.58 -13.87 8.59
C PHE A 177 3.26 -12.82 9.67
N LEU A 178 1.97 -12.67 10.00
CA LEU A 178 1.50 -11.67 10.97
C LEU A 178 1.76 -12.10 12.42
N SER A 179 1.56 -13.37 12.80
CA SER A 179 1.82 -13.85 14.16
C SER A 179 3.28 -13.66 14.54
N ASP A 180 4.21 -13.93 13.62
CA ASP A 180 5.64 -13.78 13.88
C ASP A 180 6.04 -12.30 13.96
N LEU A 181 5.38 -11.42 13.20
CA LEU A 181 5.54 -9.98 13.34
C LEU A 181 5.19 -9.50 14.77
N PHE A 182 4.15 -10.12 15.36
CA PHE A 182 3.67 -9.84 16.71
C PHE A 182 4.28 -10.69 17.82
N ALA A 183 5.33 -11.45 17.53
CA ALA A 183 6.10 -12.13 18.56
C ALA A 183 6.72 -11.13 19.55
N LYS A 184 6.76 -11.52 20.83
CA LYS A 184 7.27 -10.68 21.93
C LYS A 184 8.66 -10.14 21.63
N THR A 185 9.55 -11.02 21.20
CA THR A 185 10.88 -10.70 20.68
C THR A 185 10.95 -11.06 19.19
N PRO A 186 11.88 -10.50 18.43
CA PRO A 186 12.21 -11.02 17.11
C PRO A 186 12.48 -12.53 17.14
N ASN A 187 12.03 -13.25 16.11
CA ASN A 187 12.15 -14.71 16.04
C ASN A 187 13.37 -15.17 15.24
N TYR A 188 13.98 -14.28 14.45
CA TYR A 188 14.95 -14.66 13.43
C TYR A 188 16.18 -13.77 13.43
N TYR A 189 17.29 -14.36 13.01
CA TYR A 189 18.55 -13.68 12.75
C TYR A 189 19.18 -14.17 11.45
N PHE A 190 19.76 -13.26 10.67
CA PHE A 190 20.58 -13.58 9.51
C PHE A 190 21.69 -12.53 9.34
N PRO A 191 22.97 -12.92 9.17
CA PRO A 191 24.10 -11.99 9.25
C PRO A 191 23.96 -10.72 8.38
N GLU A 192 23.42 -10.84 7.17
CA GLU A 192 23.28 -9.71 6.25
C GLU A 192 22.12 -8.75 6.56
N CYS A 193 21.15 -9.12 7.41
CA CYS A 193 20.04 -8.22 7.78
C CYS A 193 19.74 -8.14 9.27
N ASP A 194 20.61 -8.71 10.10
CA ASP A 194 20.51 -8.77 11.56
C ASP A 194 19.20 -9.47 11.99
N THR A 195 18.61 -8.98 13.07
CA THR A 195 17.51 -9.60 13.80
C THR A 195 16.17 -9.05 13.34
N PHE A 196 15.19 -9.92 13.07
CA PHE A 196 13.88 -9.54 12.55
C PHE A 196 12.75 -10.43 13.07
N SER A 197 11.54 -9.86 13.15
CA SER A 197 10.35 -10.56 13.69
C SER A 197 9.72 -11.50 12.67
N THR A 198 9.65 -11.10 11.41
CA THR A 198 9.11 -11.88 10.30
C THR A 198 9.92 -11.55 9.05
N PHE A 199 9.77 -12.35 8.01
CA PHE A 199 10.41 -12.14 6.71
C PHE A 199 9.44 -12.60 5.62
N GLY A 200 9.80 -12.35 4.36
CA GLY A 200 9.09 -12.99 3.27
C GLY A 200 9.44 -12.42 1.91
N TRP A 201 9.18 -13.19 0.86
CA TRP A 201 9.24 -12.73 -0.53
C TRP A 201 7.91 -12.09 -0.98
N CYS A 202 7.81 -11.73 -2.26
CA CYS A 202 6.70 -10.95 -2.81
C CYS A 202 5.32 -11.51 -2.42
N SER A 203 5.01 -12.76 -2.79
CA SER A 203 3.67 -13.31 -2.57
C SER A 203 3.27 -13.45 -1.10
N GLU A 204 4.20 -13.76 -0.19
CA GLU A 204 3.92 -13.87 1.25
C GLU A 204 3.51 -12.53 1.86
N ARG A 205 4.21 -11.46 1.47
CA ARG A 205 3.87 -10.09 1.88
C ARG A 205 2.51 -9.70 1.34
N GLU A 206 2.26 -9.93 0.05
CA GLU A 206 1.01 -9.55 -0.58
C GLU A 206 -0.19 -10.34 -0.03
N MET A 207 -0.01 -11.63 0.30
CA MET A 207 -1.05 -12.42 0.96
C MET A 207 -1.41 -11.86 2.35
N ALA A 208 -0.40 -11.51 3.16
CA ALA A 208 -0.61 -10.92 4.49
C ALA A 208 -1.25 -9.52 4.38
N PHE A 209 -0.73 -8.68 3.50
CA PHE A 209 -1.23 -7.33 3.22
C PHE A 209 -2.69 -7.36 2.73
N THR A 210 -3.00 -8.23 1.76
CA THR A 210 -4.36 -8.40 1.22
C THR A 210 -5.33 -8.81 2.31
N SER A 211 -4.97 -9.84 3.09
CA SER A 211 -5.82 -10.36 4.18
C SER A 211 -6.11 -9.27 5.22
N LEU A 212 -5.08 -8.58 5.69
CA LEU A 212 -5.22 -7.51 6.68
C LEU A 212 -5.99 -6.32 6.13
N SER A 213 -5.73 -5.89 4.89
CA SER A 213 -6.41 -4.77 4.25
C SER A 213 -7.92 -4.99 4.14
N GLU A 214 -8.36 -6.20 3.78
CA GLU A 214 -9.79 -6.53 3.75
C GLU A 214 -10.41 -6.57 5.15
N ILE A 215 -9.70 -7.09 6.15
CA ILE A 215 -10.19 -7.11 7.54
C ILE A 215 -10.40 -5.67 8.04
N LEU A 216 -9.45 -4.77 7.80
CA LEU A 216 -9.49 -3.38 8.28
C LEU A 216 -10.46 -2.52 7.48
N ASN A 217 -10.54 -2.76 6.17
CA ASN A 217 -11.43 -2.06 5.26
C ASN A 217 -12.49 -3.02 4.72
N GLY A 218 -13.46 -3.44 5.55
CA GLY A 218 -14.48 -4.44 5.19
C GLY A 218 -15.38 -4.16 3.97
N LYS A 219 -15.12 -3.09 3.19
CA LYS A 219 -15.72 -2.83 1.86
C LYS A 219 -14.72 -2.90 0.70
N CYS A 220 -13.43 -3.04 1.00
CA CYS A 220 -12.39 -3.27 0.02
C CYS A 220 -12.38 -4.76 -0.34
N ASN A 221 -12.17 -5.04 -1.61
CA ASN A 221 -11.93 -6.41 -2.09
C ASN A 221 -10.53 -6.44 -2.65
N GLY A 222 -9.67 -7.27 -2.09
CA GLY A 222 -8.30 -7.45 -2.50
C GLY A 222 -8.10 -8.75 -3.26
N LYS A 223 -6.97 -8.83 -3.95
CA LYS A 223 -6.43 -10.08 -4.48
C LYS A 223 -4.92 -9.93 -4.66
N VAL A 224 -4.23 -11.05 -4.63
CA VAL A 224 -2.82 -11.14 -5.02
C VAL A 224 -2.79 -11.46 -6.52
N ALA A 225 -2.18 -10.57 -7.30
CA ALA A 225 -1.94 -10.76 -8.73
C ALA A 225 -0.51 -11.26 -8.96
N VAL A 226 -0.29 -12.04 -10.02
CA VAL A 226 1.02 -12.62 -10.36
C VAL A 226 1.40 -12.29 -11.80
N GLY A 227 2.66 -11.90 -12.03
CA GLY A 227 3.19 -11.69 -13.38
C GLY A 227 4.72 -11.56 -13.36
N ALA A 228 5.38 -12.06 -14.40
CA ALA A 228 6.84 -11.98 -14.55
C ALA A 228 7.64 -12.41 -13.30
N ASN A 229 7.30 -13.56 -12.69
CA ASN A 229 7.89 -14.07 -11.44
C ASN A 229 7.77 -13.13 -10.22
N HIS A 230 6.81 -12.22 -10.25
CA HIS A 230 6.53 -11.26 -9.20
C HIS A 230 5.07 -11.30 -8.77
N SER A 231 4.75 -10.74 -7.61
CA SER A 231 3.39 -10.65 -7.10
C SER A 231 3.15 -9.29 -6.45
N TRP A 232 1.96 -8.74 -6.65
CA TRP A 232 1.49 -7.48 -6.05
C TRP A 232 0.04 -7.64 -5.58
N THR A 233 -0.43 -6.73 -4.74
CA THR A 233 -1.85 -6.66 -4.36
C THR A 233 -2.61 -5.75 -5.31
N GLU A 234 -3.82 -6.15 -5.73
CA GLU A 234 -4.83 -5.24 -6.28
C GLU A 234 -6.01 -5.12 -5.31
N LEU A 235 -6.39 -3.89 -4.94
CA LEU A 235 -7.55 -3.58 -4.10
C LEU A 235 -8.60 -2.82 -4.90
N ILE A 236 -9.86 -3.23 -4.83
CA ILE A 236 -11.01 -2.41 -5.21
C ILE A 236 -11.47 -1.62 -4.00
N VAL A 237 -11.25 -0.31 -4.05
CA VAL A 237 -11.50 0.62 -2.95
C VAL A 237 -12.70 1.51 -3.31
N PRO A 238 -13.84 1.40 -2.62
CA PRO A 238 -14.92 2.35 -2.80
C PRO A 238 -14.51 3.71 -2.22
N MET A 239 -14.74 4.79 -2.97
CA MET A 239 -14.48 6.18 -2.61
C MET A 239 -15.71 7.03 -2.89
N ARG A 240 -15.82 8.21 -2.30
CA ARG A 240 -16.94 9.13 -2.47
C ARG A 240 -16.56 10.27 -3.38
N SER A 241 -17.33 10.43 -4.46
CA SER A 241 -17.22 11.54 -5.39
C SER A 241 -17.67 12.87 -4.78
N GLN A 242 -17.32 13.97 -5.43
CA GLN A 242 -17.85 15.31 -5.11
C GLN A 242 -19.39 15.35 -5.11
N LYS A 243 -20.03 14.55 -5.98
CA LYS A 243 -21.50 14.39 -6.08
C LYS A 243 -22.10 13.44 -5.03
N GLY A 244 -21.30 12.97 -4.07
CA GLY A 244 -21.74 12.04 -3.01
C GLY A 244 -21.92 10.57 -3.43
N LYS A 245 -21.79 10.24 -4.73
CA LYS A 245 -21.86 8.88 -5.25
C LYS A 245 -20.61 8.07 -4.94
N ASP A 246 -20.75 6.75 -4.78
CA ASP A 246 -19.61 5.84 -4.70
C ASP A 246 -18.94 5.70 -6.07
N VAL A 247 -17.61 5.80 -6.08
CA VAL A 247 -16.71 5.54 -7.21
C VAL A 247 -15.75 4.45 -6.77
N LYS A 248 -15.58 3.40 -7.57
CA LYS A 248 -14.62 2.34 -7.28
C LYS A 248 -13.28 2.69 -7.92
N LEU A 249 -12.23 2.72 -7.13
CA LEU A 249 -10.85 2.80 -7.61
C LEU A 249 -10.18 1.43 -7.48
N LYS A 250 -9.33 1.08 -8.43
CA LYS A 250 -8.38 -0.02 -8.33
C LYS A 250 -7.06 0.54 -7.83
N VAL A 251 -6.52 -0.05 -6.76
CA VAL A 251 -5.23 0.31 -6.19
C VAL A 251 -4.31 -0.87 -6.35
N ARG A 252 -3.22 -0.68 -7.09
CA ARG A 252 -2.12 -1.64 -7.12
C ARG A 252 -1.13 -1.25 -6.02
N VAL A 253 -0.85 -2.19 -5.12
CA VAL A 253 0.16 -2.04 -4.06
C VAL A 253 1.22 -3.09 -4.30
N ASP A 254 2.48 -2.66 -4.40
CA ASP A 254 3.63 -3.53 -4.58
C ASP A 254 4.59 -3.34 -3.40
N ASN A 255 4.45 -4.20 -2.39
CA ASN A 255 5.26 -4.16 -1.18
C ASN A 255 6.69 -4.69 -1.41
N THR A 256 7.07 -5.06 -2.63
CA THR A 256 8.45 -5.46 -2.94
C THR A 256 9.25 -4.34 -3.58
N TYR A 257 8.59 -3.46 -4.34
CA TYR A 257 9.21 -2.34 -5.05
C TYR A 257 8.77 -0.97 -4.51
N ASN A 258 8.09 -0.94 -3.36
CA ASN A 258 7.62 0.28 -2.71
C ASN A 258 6.78 1.19 -3.63
N THR A 259 5.75 0.62 -4.27
CA THR A 259 4.87 1.40 -5.15
C THR A 259 3.39 1.25 -4.79
N ILE A 260 2.66 2.35 -4.92
CA ILE A 260 1.20 2.39 -4.89
C ILE A 260 0.73 3.14 -6.13
N ASP A 261 -0.16 2.53 -6.92
CA ASP A 261 -0.75 3.12 -8.11
C ASP A 261 -2.28 3.10 -8.02
N TRP A 262 -2.91 4.25 -8.18
CA TRP A 262 -4.36 4.42 -8.12
C TRP A 262 -4.91 4.62 -9.52
N LYS A 263 -5.92 3.83 -9.88
CA LYS A 263 -6.61 3.89 -11.17
C LYS A 263 -8.12 3.80 -10.98
N LYS A 264 -8.88 4.28 -11.96
CA LYS A 264 -10.32 3.98 -11.99
C LYS A 264 -10.50 2.46 -12.16
N ALA A 265 -11.39 1.86 -11.36
CA ALA A 265 -11.72 0.46 -11.57
C ALA A 265 -12.50 0.32 -12.88
N ASP A 266 -12.15 -0.70 -13.67
CA ASP A 266 -12.92 -1.07 -14.86
C ASP A 266 -14.35 -1.45 -14.46
N ASN A 267 -15.28 -1.34 -15.41
CA ASN A 267 -16.69 -1.73 -15.23
C ASN A 267 -16.85 -3.26 -15.20
N TRP A 268 -16.06 -3.97 -14.40
CA TRP A 268 -16.20 -5.40 -14.19
C TRP A 268 -17.15 -5.66 -13.02
N SER A 269 -17.92 -6.74 -13.10
CA SER A 269 -18.56 -7.30 -11.91
C SER A 269 -17.46 -7.73 -10.93
N LYS A 270 -17.77 -7.76 -9.64
CA LYS A 270 -16.80 -8.17 -8.61
C LYS A 270 -16.29 -9.58 -8.90
N GLU A 271 -17.20 -10.45 -9.32
CA GLU A 271 -16.98 -11.85 -9.68
C GLU A 271 -16.02 -11.94 -10.87
N ARG A 272 -16.28 -11.18 -11.95
CA ARG A 272 -15.40 -11.14 -13.12
C ARG A 272 -14.00 -10.62 -12.79
N TRP A 273 -13.88 -9.63 -11.91
CA TRP A 273 -12.56 -9.13 -11.47
C TRP A 273 -11.81 -10.13 -10.59
N GLN A 274 -12.53 -10.91 -9.79
CA GLN A 274 -11.97 -11.99 -8.98
C GLN A 274 -11.54 -13.18 -9.85
N ASP A 275 -12.28 -13.50 -10.89
CA ASP A 275 -12.00 -14.63 -11.79
C ASP A 275 -10.87 -14.34 -12.79
N ALA A 276 -10.81 -13.10 -13.31
CA ALA A 276 -9.84 -12.70 -14.34
C ALA A 276 -8.36 -12.79 -13.92
N HIS A 277 -8.07 -13.01 -12.64
CA HIS A 277 -6.72 -13.08 -12.09
C HIS A 277 -6.63 -14.27 -11.12
N ASN A 278 -7.18 -15.39 -11.54
CA ASN A 278 -6.95 -16.71 -10.97
C ASN A 278 -6.48 -17.65 -12.08
N GLU A 279 -5.74 -17.11 -13.05
CA GLU A 279 -5.39 -17.79 -14.30
C GLU A 279 -4.35 -18.87 -14.04
N THR A 280 -3.39 -18.59 -13.15
CA THR A 280 -2.31 -19.52 -12.81
C THR A 280 -2.59 -20.32 -11.55
N ARG A 281 -1.99 -21.51 -11.45
CA ARG A 281 -2.06 -22.34 -10.23
C ARG A 281 -1.49 -21.62 -9.01
N LEU A 282 -0.44 -20.82 -9.19
CA LEU A 282 0.20 -20.06 -8.11
C LEU A 282 -0.72 -18.96 -7.59
N GLU A 283 -1.29 -18.17 -8.49
CA GLU A 283 -2.21 -17.08 -8.16
C GLU A 283 -3.45 -17.60 -7.43
N ARG A 284 -4.06 -18.70 -7.90
CA ARG A 284 -5.15 -19.39 -7.20
C ARG A 284 -4.76 -19.81 -5.78
N TRP A 285 -3.52 -20.28 -5.60
CA TRP A 285 -3.04 -20.68 -4.28
C TRP A 285 -2.85 -19.47 -3.35
N TYR A 286 -2.25 -18.38 -3.84
CA TYR A 286 -2.08 -17.15 -3.06
C TYR A 286 -3.40 -16.55 -2.63
N ASN A 287 -4.35 -16.39 -3.57
CA ASN A 287 -5.68 -15.88 -3.26
C ASN A 287 -6.44 -16.82 -2.30
N LYS A 288 -6.37 -18.15 -2.49
CA LYS A 288 -6.95 -19.10 -1.53
C LYS A 288 -6.40 -18.92 -0.12
N LYS A 289 -5.13 -18.56 0.04
CA LYS A 289 -4.51 -18.30 1.35
C LYS A 289 -4.88 -16.93 1.90
N ALA A 290 -4.80 -15.86 1.10
CA ALA A 290 -5.17 -14.50 1.48
C ALA A 290 -6.65 -14.38 1.92
N HIS A 291 -7.54 -15.19 1.32
CA HIS A 291 -8.98 -15.24 1.63
C HIS A 291 -9.40 -16.45 2.47
N SER A 292 -8.46 -17.18 3.05
CA SER A 292 -8.81 -18.34 3.87
C SER A 292 -9.50 -17.88 5.16
N GLU A 293 -10.77 -18.25 5.36
CA GLU A 293 -11.48 -17.95 6.61
C GLU A 293 -10.79 -18.55 7.85
N LYS A 294 -10.16 -19.73 7.71
CA LYS A 294 -9.34 -20.30 8.78
C LYS A 294 -8.16 -19.40 9.15
N GLU A 295 -7.43 -18.89 8.17
CA GLU A 295 -6.30 -17.97 8.43
C GLU A 295 -6.81 -16.64 9.01
N ARG A 296 -7.91 -16.10 8.49
CA ARG A 296 -8.50 -14.84 8.97
C ARG A 296 -9.05 -14.95 10.38
N ALA A 297 -9.70 -16.06 10.73
CA ALA A 297 -10.13 -16.34 12.10
C ALA A 297 -8.92 -16.33 13.04
N ARG A 298 -7.86 -17.08 12.71
CA ARG A 298 -6.63 -17.07 13.50
C ARG A 298 -6.02 -15.67 13.65
N ILE A 299 -6.03 -14.85 12.60
CA ILE A 299 -5.54 -13.47 12.67
C ILE A 299 -6.43 -12.62 13.60
N ARG A 300 -7.76 -12.74 13.48
CA ARG A 300 -8.73 -11.99 14.30
C ARG A 300 -8.62 -12.34 15.78
N ASP A 301 -8.33 -13.59 16.09
CA ASP A 301 -8.29 -14.11 17.46
C ASP A 301 -6.90 -14.00 18.11
N HIS A 302 -5.86 -13.70 17.33
CA HIS A 302 -4.50 -13.60 17.84
C HIS A 302 -4.30 -12.31 18.63
N ILE A 303 -4.06 -12.45 19.93
CA ILE A 303 -3.68 -11.36 20.82
C ILE A 303 -2.23 -10.94 20.50
N ALA A 304 -2.07 -9.67 20.12
CA ALA A 304 -0.78 -9.07 19.85
C ALA A 304 0.02 -8.89 21.16
N SER A 305 1.30 -9.24 21.15
CA SER A 305 2.18 -8.94 22.28
C SER A 305 2.32 -7.43 22.47
N ASN A 306 2.17 -6.96 23.71
CA ASN A 306 2.40 -5.55 24.08
C ASN A 306 3.80 -5.08 23.65
N GLN A 307 4.83 -5.91 23.80
CA GLN A 307 6.19 -5.61 23.36
C GLN A 307 6.29 -5.43 21.84
N ALA A 308 5.55 -6.23 21.07
CA ALA A 308 5.51 -6.11 19.62
C ALA A 308 4.77 -4.85 19.18
N MET A 309 3.61 -4.55 19.80
CA MET A 309 2.85 -3.32 19.53
C MET A 309 3.69 -2.07 19.81
N GLN A 310 4.37 -2.01 20.96
CA GLN A 310 5.28 -0.91 21.31
C GLN A 310 6.46 -0.79 20.34
N ARG A 311 7.00 -1.93 19.85
CA ARG A 311 8.09 -1.95 18.86
C ARG A 311 7.63 -1.40 17.52
N ILE A 312 6.47 -1.81 17.03
CA ILE A 312 5.89 -1.35 15.76
C ILE A 312 5.60 0.15 15.85
N GLU A 313 4.94 0.58 16.92
CA GLU A 313 4.63 1.98 17.19
C GLU A 313 5.87 2.87 17.18
N ARG A 314 6.88 2.50 17.97
CA ARG A 314 8.13 3.26 18.04
C ARG A 314 8.78 3.38 16.66
N LYS A 315 8.82 2.29 15.89
CA LYS A 315 9.39 2.30 14.54
C LYS A 315 8.62 3.20 13.59
N LEU A 316 7.28 3.20 13.65
CA LEU A 316 6.45 4.08 12.84
C LEU A 316 6.66 5.55 13.20
N VAL A 317 6.63 5.90 14.48
CA VAL A 317 6.86 7.28 14.96
C VAL A 317 8.27 7.77 14.58
N THR A 318 9.31 6.93 14.72
CA THR A 318 10.66 7.27 14.26
C THR A 318 10.67 7.58 12.76
N TYR A 319 10.08 6.71 11.93
CA TYR A 319 9.97 6.95 10.50
C TYR A 319 9.22 8.25 10.18
N LEU A 320 8.06 8.48 10.80
CA LEU A 320 7.28 9.70 10.60
C LEU A 320 8.10 10.96 10.91
N ASN A 321 8.78 10.97 12.05
CA ASN A 321 9.62 12.09 12.46
C ASN A 321 10.81 12.34 11.52
N GLU A 322 11.39 11.28 10.95
CA GLU A 322 12.41 11.40 9.89
C GLU A 322 11.82 12.02 8.62
N GLN A 323 10.65 11.53 8.17
CA GLN A 323 9.96 12.09 7.00
C GLN A 323 9.57 13.56 7.17
N PHE A 324 9.23 14.00 8.39
CA PHE A 324 8.95 15.41 8.67
C PHE A 324 10.21 16.28 8.67
N LYS A 325 11.38 15.74 9.02
CA LYS A 325 12.66 16.47 8.95
C LYS A 325 13.08 16.71 7.50
N ASP A 326 12.92 15.71 6.64
CA ASP A 326 13.30 15.79 5.23
C ASP A 326 12.45 16.78 4.40
N LYS A 327 11.31 17.22 4.96
CA LYS A 327 10.40 18.21 4.33
C LYS A 327 10.61 19.65 4.83
N ARG A 328 11.51 19.87 5.77
CA ARG A 328 11.95 21.20 6.22
C ARG A 328 13.06 21.69 5.29
#